data_AF-A0A2P8Q668-F1
#
_entry.id   AF-A0A2P8Q668-F1
#
_cell.length_a   1.000
_cell.length_b   1.000
_cell.length_c   1.000
_cell.angle_alpha   90.00
_cell.angle_beta   90.00
_cell.angle_gamma   90.00
#
_symmetry.space_group_name_H-M   'P 1'
#
loop_
_entity.id
_entity.type
_entity.pdbx_description
1 polymer ?
#
loop_
_entity_poly.entity_id
_entity_poly.type
_entity_poly.pdbx_seq_one_letter_code
_entity_poly.pdbx_strand_id
1 'polypeptide(L)' 'MTGAWRPKPPPAADLTGWQYLGWRCCWCAGLLGQGARSAGRAEGHSGAHDLSVEVYECDPHCSKRPTETGPA' A
#
# COMPACT_ATOMS: atom_id res chain seq x y z
N MET A 1 21.32 -7.40 12.81
CA MET A 1 19.98 -7.87 12.40
C MET A 1 19.13 -6.66 12.05
N THR A 2 19.39 -6.02 10.90
CA THR A 2 18.58 -4.88 10.42
C THR A 2 17.53 -5.41 9.46
N GLY A 3 16.45 -5.98 10.01
CA GLY A 3 15.25 -6.20 9.21
C GLY A 3 14.69 -4.83 8.87
N ALA A 4 14.84 -4.39 7.63
CA ALA A 4 14.21 -3.17 7.15
C ALA A 4 12.69 -3.38 7.21
N TRP A 5 12.06 -2.85 8.25
CA TRP A 5 10.63 -2.90 8.42
C TRP A 5 9.99 -2.01 7.35
N ARG A 6 9.17 -2.63 6.48
CA ARG A 6 8.37 -1.89 5.51
C ARG A 6 7.04 -1.52 6.18
N PRO A 7 6.59 -0.26 6.06
CA PRO A 7 5.26 0.13 6.52
C PRO A 7 4.21 -0.76 5.87
N LYS A 8 3.34 -1.34 6.69
CA LYS A 8 2.21 -2.14 6.21
C LYS A 8 1.25 -1.23 5.43
N PRO A 9 0.86 -1.57 4.19
CA PRO A 9 -0.10 -0.78 3.44
C PRO A 9 -1.47 -0.68 4.14
N PRO A 10 -2.30 0.29 3.74
CA PRO A 10 -3.69 0.36 4.21
C PRO A 10 -4.43 -0.96 3.96
N PRO A 11 -5.36 -1.38 4.84
CA PRO A 11 -6.23 -2.52 4.61
C PRO A 11 -6.98 -2.39 3.27
N ALA A 12 -7.28 -3.52 2.62
CA ALA A 12 -7.95 -3.52 1.33
C ALA A 12 -9.36 -2.89 1.38
N ALA A 13 -10.02 -2.97 2.55
CA ALA A 13 -11.32 -2.34 2.80
C ALA A 13 -11.28 -0.80 2.83
N ASP A 14 -10.11 -0.21 3.10
CA ASP A 14 -9.92 1.24 3.16
C ASP A 14 -9.47 1.83 1.81
N LEU A 15 -9.21 0.98 0.82
CA LEU A 15 -8.81 1.40 -0.51
C LEU A 15 -10.01 1.89 -1.31
N THR A 16 -9.81 2.97 -2.06
CA THR A 16 -10.71 3.27 -3.18
C THR A 16 -10.59 2.19 -4.27
N GLY A 17 -11.62 1.99 -5.09
CA GLY A 17 -11.58 1.00 -6.16
C GLY A 17 -10.38 1.14 -7.10
N TRP A 18 -9.94 2.37 -7.39
CA TRP A 18 -8.76 2.62 -8.21
C TRP A 18 -7.43 2.28 -7.52
N GLN A 19 -7.35 2.40 -6.20
CA GLN A 19 -6.19 1.95 -5.44
C GLN A 19 -6.17 0.42 -5.33
N TYR A 20 -7.32 -0.21 -5.10
CA TYR A 20 -7.47 -1.67 -5.07
C TYR A 20 -7.07 -2.31 -6.40
N LEU A 21 -7.42 -1.69 -7.53
CA LEU A 21 -7.04 -2.14 -8.87
C LEU A 21 -5.57 -1.83 -9.24
N GLY A 22 -4.81 -1.15 -8.37
CA GLY A 22 -3.40 -0.82 -8.62
C GLY A 22 -3.15 0.36 -9.57
N TRP A 23 -4.18 1.15 -9.92
CA TRP A 23 -4.04 2.31 -10.81
C TRP A 23 -3.62 3.58 -10.06
N ARG A 24 -3.81 3.62 -8.74
CA ARG A 24 -3.51 4.77 -7.89
C ARG A 24 -2.69 4.35 -6.67
N CYS A 25 -1.79 5.24 -6.25
CA CYS A 25 -0.95 5.04 -5.08
C CYS A 25 -1.80 4.75 -3.84
N CYS A 26 -1.48 3.69 -3.10
CA CYS A 26 -2.24 3.31 -1.90
C CYS A 26 -2.19 4.38 -0.79
N TRP A 27 -1.17 5.24 -0.77
CA TRP A 27 -0.99 6.27 0.26
C TRP A 27 -1.60 7.64 -0.08
N CYS A 28 -1.36 8.15 -1.30
CA CYS A 28 -1.80 9.50 -1.68
C CYS A 28 -2.91 9.54 -2.74
N ALA A 29 -3.34 8.37 -3.23
CA ALA A 29 -4.25 8.25 -4.37
C ALA A 29 -3.75 8.99 -5.63
N GLY A 30 -2.46 9.26 -5.79
CA GLY A 30 -1.91 9.78 -7.05
C GLY A 30 -2.04 8.75 -8.17
N LEU A 31 -2.28 9.18 -9.42
CA LEU A 31 -2.28 8.28 -10.58
C LEU A 31 -0.90 7.63 -10.72
N LEU A 32 -0.86 6.32 -10.90
CA LEU A 32 0.37 5.58 -11.13
C LEU A 32 0.64 5.47 -12.63
N GLY A 33 1.90 5.62 -12.99
CA GLY A 33 2.40 5.44 -14.34
C GLY A 33 3.60 4.48 -14.35
N GLN A 34 4.44 4.60 -15.37
CA GLN A 34 5.69 3.85 -15.42
C GLN A 34 6.56 4.13 -14.19
N GLY A 35 7.16 3.07 -13.64
CA GLY A 35 8.05 3.15 -12.48
C GLY A 35 7.38 2.94 -11.13
N ALA A 36 6.04 2.87 -11.05
CA ALA A 36 5.35 2.55 -9.80
C ALA A 36 5.86 1.26 -9.15
N ARG A 37 5.92 1.24 -7.82
CA ARG A 37 6.59 0.18 -7.06
C ARG A 37 5.61 -0.55 -6.16
N SER A 38 5.84 -1.84 -5.97
CA SER A 38 5.08 -2.61 -4.98
C SER A 38 5.33 -2.04 -3.58
N ALA A 39 4.24 -1.67 -2.91
CA ALA A 39 4.23 -1.22 -1.52
C ALA A 39 3.98 -2.39 -0.55
N GLY A 40 3.64 -3.57 -1.07
CA GLY A 40 3.30 -4.76 -0.31
C GLY A 40 1.84 -5.17 -0.48
N ARG A 41 1.35 -6.02 0.43
CA ARG A 41 0.00 -6.57 0.37
C ARG A 41 -0.94 -5.81 1.30
N ALA A 42 -1.99 -5.22 0.73
CA ALA A 42 -3.12 -4.70 1.47
C ALA A 42 -4.00 -5.89 1.88
N GLU A 43 -4.15 -6.13 3.17
CA GLU A 43 -4.90 -7.27 3.67
C GLU A 43 -6.40 -6.98 3.74
N GLY A 44 -7.23 -7.96 3.40
CA GLY A 44 -8.68 -7.86 3.51
C GLY A 44 -9.38 -9.20 3.39
N HIS A 45 -10.61 -9.29 3.90
CA HIS A 45 -11.42 -10.50 3.83
C HIS A 45 -12.91 -10.17 3.69
N SER A 46 -13.67 -11.09 3.09
CA SER A 46 -15.14 -11.09 3.09
C SER A 46 -15.64 -12.50 3.37
N GLY A 47 -16.12 -12.72 4.60
CA GLY A 47 -16.41 -14.07 5.09
C GLY A 47 -15.16 -14.95 5.00
N ALA A 48 -15.26 -16.06 4.27
CA ALA A 48 -14.16 -17.00 4.04
C ALA A 48 -13.24 -16.62 2.86
N HIS A 49 -13.53 -15.53 2.14
CA HIS A 49 -12.76 -15.12 0.96
C HIS A 49 -11.63 -14.17 1.33
N ASP A 50 -10.40 -14.49 0.91
CA ASP A 50 -9.24 -13.59 0.97
C ASP A 50 -9.36 -12.54 -0.14
N LEU A 51 -9.44 -11.27 0.25
CA LEU A 51 -9.48 -10.12 -0.65
C LEU A 51 -8.16 -9.33 -0.63
N SER A 52 -7.10 -9.94 -0.10
CA SER A 52 -5.82 -9.27 0.04
C SER A 52 -5.14 -9.11 -1.32
N VAL A 53 -4.84 -7.87 -1.70
CA VAL A 53 -4.26 -7.51 -3.00
C VAL A 53 -2.89 -6.89 -2.86
N GLU A 54 -2.05 -7.06 -3.87
CA GLU A 54 -0.83 -6.25 -3.99
C GLU A 54 -1.22 -4.81 -4.31
N VAL A 55 -0.60 -3.86 -3.61
CA VAL A 55 -0.81 -2.44 -3.85
C VAL A 55 0.50 -1.74 -4.16
N TYR A 56 0.38 -0.61 -4.85
CA TYR A 56 1.52 0.10 -5.41
C TYR A 56 1.65 1.51 -4.85
N GLU A 57 2.87 2.02 -4.82
CA GLU A 57 3.21 3.39 -4.44
C GLU A 57 3.91 4.13 -5.58
N CYS A 58 3.99 5.45 -5.43
CA CYS A 58 4.76 6.33 -6.30
C CYS A 58 6.24 5.94 -6.34
N ASP A 59 6.90 6.30 -7.44
CA ASP A 59 8.37 6.37 -7.51
C ASP A 59 8.80 7.81 -7.83
N PRO A 60 9.69 8.42 -7.04
CA PRO A 60 10.27 7.91 -5.78
C PRO A 60 9.20 7.72 -4.67
N HIS A 61 9.58 7.05 -3.57
CA HIS A 61 8.67 6.68 -2.47
C HIS A 61 7.67 7.78 -2.12
N CYS A 62 6.41 7.39 -1.93
CA CYS A 62 5.34 8.34 -1.70
C CYS A 62 5.59 9.16 -0.42
N SER A 63 5.49 10.48 -0.50
CA SER A 63 5.66 11.37 0.66
C SER A 63 4.59 11.20 1.76
N LYS A 64 3.47 10.55 1.43
CA LYS A 64 2.42 10.18 2.39
C LYS A 64 2.60 8.77 2.97
N ARG A 65 3.62 8.04 2.53
CA ARG A 65 4.00 6.77 3.14
C ARG A 65 4.42 7.04 4.59
N PRO A 66 3.87 6.33 5.58
CA PRO A 66 4.30 6.43 6.96
C PRO A 66 5.80 6.15 7.06
N THR A 67 6.54 7.12 7.55
CA THR A 67 7.88 6.87 8.08
C THR A 67 7.72 6.17 9.41
N GLU A 68 8.50 5.11 9.66
CA GLU A 68 8.54 4.43 10.95
C GLU A 68 8.70 5.46 12.08
N THR A 69 7.64 5.73 12.83
CA THR A 69 7.78 6.29 14.17
C THR A 69 7.86 5.07 15.06
N GLY A 70 9.07 4.75 15.52
CA GLY A 70 9.27 3.71 16.53
C GLY A 70 8.41 4.00 17.78
N PRO A 71 8.16 2.99 18.64
CA PRO A 71 7.33 3.20 19.82
C PRO A 71 7.92 4.32 20.70
N ALA A 72 7.04 5.23 21.14
CA ALA A 72 7.34 6.21 22.19
C ALA A 72 7.59 5.52 23.54
#